data_AF-A0A542E2W7-F1
#
_entry.id   AF-A0A542E2W7-F1
#
_cell.length_a   1.000
_cell.length_b   1.000
_cell.length_c   1.000
_cell.angle_alpha   90.00
_cell.angle_beta   90.00
_cell.angle_gamma   90.00
#
_symmetry.space_group_name_H-M   'P 1'
#
loop_
_entity.id
_entity.type
_entity.pdbx_description
1 polymer ?
#
loop_
_entity_poly.entity_id
_entity_poly.type
_entity_poly.pdbx_seq_one_letter_code
_entity_poly.pdbx_strand_id
1 'polypeptide(L)'
;MTAVPGDPAGCSQLGAELRTLAARLQDREPTLPDGRERHLVRVLALRLDRAGEACQRFAQDLAAAQQELRRLALDVEAAGLVLDGLAVAEPWGVASAETAQRRRASLPVLQRRSERLGSSAARARGALRRSLDEATAALRAAGAASGPAARRHDQ
;
A
#
# COMPACT_ATOMS: atom_id res chain seq x y z
N MET A 1 4.42 -16.06 12.44
CA MET A 1 3.48 -14.97 12.06
C MET A 1 3.70 -14.59 10.59
N THR A 2 2.65 -14.40 9.78
CA THR A 2 2.77 -14.13 8.33
C THR A 2 3.37 -12.74 8.03
N ALA A 3 4.65 -12.72 7.65
CA ALA A 3 5.11 -12.28 6.33
C ALA A 3 4.20 -11.25 5.59
N VAL A 4 4.67 -10.00 5.47
CA VAL A 4 4.10 -8.87 4.71
C VAL A 4 2.57 -8.96 4.45
N PRO A 5 1.73 -8.56 5.42
CA PRO A 5 0.28 -8.71 5.31
C PRO A 5 -0.35 -7.77 4.27
N GLY A 6 -1.35 -8.29 3.55
CA GLY A 6 -2.23 -7.56 2.64
C GLY A 6 -2.73 -8.43 1.47
N ASP A 7 -3.80 -7.99 0.82
CA ASP A 7 -4.35 -8.61 -0.40
C ASP A 7 -4.13 -7.69 -1.61
N PRO A 8 -3.17 -8.02 -2.51
CA PRO A 8 -2.96 -7.26 -3.75
C PRO A 8 -4.22 -7.15 -4.61
N ALA A 9 -5.05 -8.18 -4.66
CA ALA A 9 -6.25 -8.20 -5.51
C ALA A 9 -7.27 -7.18 -4.99
N GLY A 10 -7.57 -7.21 -3.69
CA GLY A 10 -8.44 -6.22 -3.05
C GLY A 10 -7.93 -4.78 -3.19
N CYS A 11 -6.63 -4.54 -3.05
CA CYS A 11 -6.05 -3.21 -3.29
C CYS A 11 -6.22 -2.77 -4.76
N SER A 12 -5.98 -3.66 -5.72
CA SER A 12 -6.18 -3.38 -7.14
C SER A 12 -7.64 -3.06 -7.46
N GLN A 13 -8.57 -3.85 -6.93
CA GLN A 13 -10.02 -3.66 -7.11
C GLN A 13 -10.47 -2.31 -6.54
N LEU A 14 -10.10 -2.00 -5.28
CA LEU A 14 -10.40 -0.71 -4.67
C LEU A 14 -9.83 0.44 -5.50
N GLY A 15 -8.61 0.29 -6.02
CA GLY A 15 -8.01 1.27 -6.91
C GLY A 15 -8.83 1.51 -8.18
N ALA A 16 -9.31 0.45 -8.82
CA ALA A 16 -10.17 0.54 -9.99
C ALA A 16 -11.53 1.23 -9.68
N GLU A 17 -12.12 0.94 -8.53
CA GLU A 17 -13.37 1.58 -8.08
C GLU A 17 -13.18 3.09 -7.86
N LEU A 18 -12.11 3.50 -7.18
CA LEU A 18 -11.78 4.91 -6.96
C LEU A 18 -11.58 5.67 -8.28
N ARG A 19 -10.87 5.08 -9.24
CA ARG A 19 -10.65 5.67 -10.56
C ARG A 19 -11.94 5.73 -11.39
N THR A 20 -12.81 4.73 -11.27
CA THR A 20 -14.14 4.74 -11.90
C THR A 20 -15.01 5.88 -11.35
N LEU A 21 -14.99 6.10 -10.02
CA LEU A 21 -15.68 7.23 -9.41
C LEU A 21 -15.08 8.57 -9.84
N ALA A 22 -13.75 8.67 -9.92
CA ALA A 22 -13.07 9.86 -10.43
C ALA A 22 -13.49 10.20 -11.87
N ALA A 23 -13.51 9.21 -12.76
CA ALA A 23 -13.94 9.37 -14.15
C ALA A 23 -15.39 9.87 -14.22
N ARG A 24 -16.32 9.29 -13.45
CA ARG A 24 -17.72 9.74 -13.39
C ARG A 24 -17.86 11.20 -12.93
N LEU A 25 -17.01 11.64 -11.99
CA LEU A 25 -16.99 13.03 -11.55
C LEU A 25 -16.41 13.97 -12.63
N GLN A 26 -15.38 13.53 -13.36
CA GLN A 26 -14.82 14.26 -14.49
C GLN A 26 -15.83 14.42 -15.62
N ASP A 27 -16.58 13.38 -15.96
CA ASP A 27 -17.64 13.43 -16.98
C ASP A 27 -18.76 14.40 -16.59
N ARG A 28 -19.03 14.54 -15.28
CA ARG A 28 -20.05 15.45 -14.76
C ARG A 28 -19.57 16.89 -14.63
N GLU A 29 -18.27 17.13 -14.44
CA GLU A 29 -17.69 18.45 -14.21
C GLU A 29 -18.13 19.53 -15.23
N PRO A 30 -18.15 19.26 -16.56
CA PRO A 30 -18.55 20.25 -17.55
C PRO A 30 -20.02 20.66 -17.48
N THR A 31 -20.87 19.81 -16.88
CA THR A 31 -22.32 20.06 -16.77
C THR A 31 -22.67 20.99 -15.61
N LEU A 32 -21.75 21.22 -14.68
CA LEU A 32 -21.95 22.07 -13.52
C LEU A 32 -21.72 23.53 -13.91
N PRO A 33 -22.43 24.52 -13.35
CA PRO A 33 -22.10 25.92 -13.56
C PRO A 33 -20.67 26.23 -13.06
N ASP A 34 -20.02 27.22 -13.66
CA ASP A 34 -18.75 27.70 -13.16
C ASP A 34 -18.88 28.20 -11.72
N GLY A 35 -17.88 27.89 -10.89
CA GLY A 35 -17.86 28.31 -9.50
C GLY A 35 -17.37 27.23 -8.54
N ARG A 36 -17.75 27.38 -7.28
CA ARG A 36 -17.25 26.57 -6.17
C ARG A 36 -17.57 25.08 -6.33
N GLU A 37 -18.76 24.74 -6.81
CA GLU A 37 -19.19 23.34 -6.97
C GLU A 37 -18.37 22.61 -8.05
N ARG A 38 -18.22 23.22 -9.24
CA ARG A 38 -17.37 22.71 -10.31
C ARG A 38 -15.92 22.53 -9.84
N HIS A 39 -15.39 23.50 -9.11
CA HIS A 39 -14.04 23.40 -8.52
C HIS A 39 -13.93 22.22 -7.53
N LEU A 40 -14.89 22.05 -6.63
CA LEU A 40 -14.91 20.95 -5.66
C LEU A 40 -14.97 19.58 -6.36
N VAL A 41 -15.83 19.43 -7.37
CA VAL A 41 -15.94 18.20 -8.16
C VAL A 41 -14.62 17.88 -8.88
N ARG A 42 -13.98 18.87 -9.49
CA ARG A 42 -12.66 18.71 -10.12
C ARG A 42 -11.60 18.27 -9.12
N VAL A 43 -11.53 18.92 -7.95
CA VAL A 43 -10.57 18.57 -6.89
C VAL A 43 -10.82 17.16 -6.37
N LEU A 44 -12.07 16.78 -6.10
CA LEU A 44 -12.44 15.44 -5.65
C LEU A 44 -12.04 14.38 -6.67
N ALA A 45 -12.36 14.59 -7.95
CA ALA A 45 -12.02 13.65 -8.99
C ALA A 45 -10.50 13.42 -9.07
N LEU A 46 -9.70 14.49 -9.03
CA LEU A 46 -8.24 14.39 -9.02
C LEU A 46 -7.71 13.62 -7.80
N ARG A 47 -8.30 13.83 -6.61
CA ARG A 47 -7.86 13.14 -5.39
C ARG A 47 -8.24 11.67 -5.40
N LEU A 48 -9.42 11.33 -5.91
CA LEU A 48 -9.87 9.94 -6.06
C LEU A 48 -9.03 9.19 -7.10
N ASP A 49 -8.70 9.80 -8.23
CA ASP A 49 -7.84 9.17 -9.24
C ASP A 49 -6.44 8.90 -8.67
N ARG A 50 -5.82 9.88 -8.01
CA ARG A 50 -4.52 9.69 -7.33
C ARG A 50 -4.56 8.63 -6.23
N ALA A 51 -5.63 8.58 -5.45
CA ALA A 51 -5.79 7.53 -4.44
C ALA A 51 -5.92 6.15 -5.10
N GLY A 52 -6.66 6.06 -6.21
CA GLY A 52 -6.78 4.82 -6.96
C GLY A 52 -5.47 4.37 -7.63
N GLU A 53 -4.68 5.30 -8.17
CA GLU A 53 -3.32 5.03 -8.65
C GLU A 53 -2.41 4.52 -7.51
N ALA A 54 -2.47 5.16 -6.34
CA ALA A 54 -1.71 4.72 -5.17
C ALA A 54 -2.10 3.30 -4.71
N CYS A 55 -3.39 2.94 -4.76
CA CYS A 55 -3.87 1.58 -4.51
C CYS A 55 -3.28 0.56 -5.49
N GLN A 56 -3.28 0.88 -6.79
CA GLN A 56 -2.72 0.01 -7.84
C GLN A 56 -1.21 -0.18 -7.68
N ARG A 57 -0.48 0.91 -7.42
CA ARG A 57 0.95 0.84 -7.16
C ARG A 57 1.27 0.02 -5.91
N PHE A 58 0.51 0.23 -4.82
CA PHE A 58 0.67 -0.56 -3.61
C PHE A 58 0.38 -2.05 -3.85
N ALA A 59 -0.63 -2.39 -4.65
CA ALA A 59 -0.92 -3.77 -5.02
C ALA A 59 0.26 -4.43 -5.76
N GLN A 60 0.88 -3.72 -6.70
CA GLN A 60 2.08 -4.18 -7.42
C GLN A 60 3.26 -4.36 -6.47
N ASP A 61 3.55 -3.36 -5.64
CA ASP A 61 4.63 -3.40 -4.65
C ASP A 61 4.45 -4.56 -3.67
N LEU A 62 3.21 -4.82 -3.24
CA LEU A 62 2.87 -5.92 -2.34
C LEU A 62 3.03 -7.28 -3.01
N ALA A 63 2.56 -7.45 -4.24
CA ALA A 63 2.73 -8.69 -5.00
C ALA A 63 4.23 -9.01 -5.22
N ALA A 64 5.02 -7.99 -5.58
CA ALA A 64 6.47 -8.13 -5.72
C ALA A 64 7.14 -8.50 -4.39
N ALA A 65 6.77 -7.84 -3.29
CA ALA A 65 7.30 -8.15 -1.95
C ALA A 65 6.96 -9.57 -1.51
N GLN A 66 5.73 -10.05 -1.79
CA GLN A 66 5.32 -11.42 -1.50
C GLN A 66 6.12 -12.44 -2.32
N GLN A 67 6.41 -12.16 -3.60
CA GLN A 67 7.25 -13.03 -4.42
C GLN A 67 8.70 -13.07 -3.90
N GLU A 68 9.27 -11.92 -3.56
CA GLU A 68 10.63 -11.86 -2.98
C GLU A 68 10.73 -12.55 -1.64
N LEU A 69 9.69 -12.51 -0.82
CA LEU A 69 9.64 -13.20 0.45
C LEU A 69 9.59 -14.73 0.29
N ARG A 70 8.87 -15.23 -0.72
CA ARG A 70 8.91 -16.67 -1.09
C ARG A 70 10.31 -17.09 -1.52
N ARG A 71 11.00 -16.28 -2.33
CA ARG A 71 12.39 -16.54 -2.74
C ARG A 71 13.33 -16.53 -1.52
N LEU A 72 13.21 -15.53 -0.66
CA LEU A 72 13.99 -15.45 0.57
C LEU A 72 13.77 -16.67 1.47
N ALA A 73 12.53 -17.16 1.59
CA ALA A 73 12.24 -18.35 2.39
C ALA A 73 12.98 -19.59 1.85
N LEU A 74 13.02 -19.78 0.53
CA LEU A 74 13.80 -20.86 -0.10
C LEU A 74 15.31 -20.70 0.17
N ASP A 75 15.84 -19.49 0.06
CA ASP A 75 17.27 -19.21 0.31
C ASP A 75 17.64 -19.45 1.79
N VAL A 76 16.74 -19.08 2.71
CA VAL A 76 16.87 -19.31 4.15
C VAL A 76 16.87 -20.82 4.46
N GLU A 77 15.93 -21.56 3.88
CA GLU A 77 15.85 -23.01 4.03
C GLU A 77 17.10 -23.71 3.46
N ALA A 78 17.56 -23.30 2.28
CA ALA A 78 18.78 -23.83 1.66
C ALA A 78 20.03 -23.55 2.50
N ALA A 79 20.07 -22.45 3.24
CA ALA A 79 21.13 -22.15 4.21
C ALA A 79 20.99 -22.92 5.53
N GLY A 80 19.94 -23.75 5.67
CA GLY A 80 19.61 -24.47 6.90
C GLY A 80 19.17 -23.56 8.04
N LEU A 81 18.69 -22.36 7.73
CA LEU A 81 18.16 -21.38 8.67
C LEU A 81 16.62 -21.44 8.67
N VAL A 82 15.98 -20.73 9.58
CA VAL A 82 14.52 -20.59 9.64
C VAL A 82 14.10 -19.14 9.52
N LEU A 83 12.96 -18.91 8.86
CA LEU A 83 12.35 -17.59 8.74
C LEU A 83 11.09 -17.55 9.63
N ASP A 84 11.13 -16.77 10.71
CA ASP A 84 9.94 -16.46 11.52
C ASP A 84 9.47 -15.03 11.25
N GLY A 85 8.42 -14.92 10.45
CA GLY A 85 7.94 -13.63 9.93
C GLY A 85 8.98 -12.98 9.03
N LEU A 86 9.75 -12.04 9.59
CA LEU A 86 10.87 -11.37 8.91
C LEU A 86 12.21 -11.59 9.63
N ALA A 87 12.25 -12.36 10.71
CA ALA A 87 13.48 -12.70 11.41
C ALA A 87 14.09 -13.99 10.83
N VAL A 88 15.36 -13.93 10.44
CA VAL A 88 16.15 -15.10 10.06
C VAL A 88 16.90 -15.58 11.30
N ALA A 89 16.66 -16.83 11.68
CA ALA A 89 17.24 -17.42 12.88
C ALA A 89 17.86 -18.78 12.59
N GLU A 90 18.77 -19.21 13.47
CA GLU A 90 19.24 -20.59 13.47
C GLU A 90 18.16 -21.51 14.09
N PRO A 91 17.90 -22.68 13.50
CA PRO A 91 17.02 -23.67 14.12
C PRO A 91 17.68 -24.23 15.39
N TRP A 92 16.86 -24.55 16.38
CA TRP A 92 17.30 -25.25 17.58
C TRP A 92 17.77 -26.67 17.25
N GLY A 93 18.89 -27.09 17.85
CA GLY A 93 19.39 -28.47 17.74
C GLY A 93 20.90 -28.56 17.56
N VAL A 94 21.41 -29.79 17.57
CA VAL A 94 22.83 -30.08 17.34
C VAL A 94 23.10 -30.04 15.83
N ALA A 95 24.13 -29.30 15.44
CA ALA A 95 24.61 -29.23 14.06
C ALA A 95 26.11 -29.54 14.01
N SER A 96 26.60 -30.04 12.89
CA SER A 96 28.04 -30.16 12.68
C SER A 96 28.69 -28.77 12.71
N ALA A 97 29.97 -28.69 13.11
CA ALA A 97 30.72 -27.43 13.14
C ALA A 97 30.71 -26.72 11.77
N GLU A 98 30.82 -27.48 10.69
CA GLU A 98 30.74 -26.99 9.31
C GLU A 98 29.37 -26.36 9.00
N THR A 99 28.28 -27.01 9.43
CA THR A 99 26.92 -26.48 9.23
C THR A 99 26.67 -25.22 10.05
N ALA A 100 27.13 -25.20 11.30
CA ALA A 100 27.07 -24.00 12.15
C ALA A 100 27.87 -22.84 11.52
N GLN A 101 29.06 -23.11 10.99
CA GLN A 101 29.88 -22.09 10.34
C GLN A 101 29.20 -21.53 9.07
N ARG A 102 28.63 -22.40 8.23
CA ARG A 102 27.86 -21.97 7.04
C ARG A 102 26.67 -21.08 7.42
N ARG A 103 25.87 -21.50 8.42
CA ARG A 103 24.72 -20.73 8.91
C ARG A 103 25.13 -19.34 9.39
N ARG A 104 26.17 -19.25 10.23
CA ARG A 104 26.71 -17.98 10.74
C ARG A 104 27.19 -17.06 9.64
N ALA A 105 27.77 -17.60 8.57
CA ALA A 105 28.19 -16.81 7.42
C ALA A 105 27.00 -16.26 6.61
N SER A 106 25.94 -17.07 6.41
CA SER A 106 24.78 -16.68 5.60
C SER A 106 23.77 -15.78 6.33
N LEU A 107 23.62 -15.93 7.65
CA LEU A 107 22.56 -15.27 8.43
C LEU A 107 22.53 -13.74 8.25
N PRO A 108 23.63 -12.99 8.39
CA PRO A 108 23.57 -11.52 8.29
C PRO A 108 23.12 -11.02 6.91
N VAL A 109 23.44 -11.77 5.85
CA VAL A 109 23.06 -11.41 4.48
C VAL A 109 21.56 -11.60 4.27
N LEU A 110 21.04 -12.75 4.70
CA LEU A 110 19.63 -13.09 4.58
C LEU A 110 18.76 -12.20 5.47
N GLN A 111 19.22 -11.91 6.69
CA GLN A 111 18.56 -11.00 7.61
C GLN A 111 18.44 -9.58 7.03
N ARG A 112 19.53 -9.01 6.48
CA ARG A 112 19.49 -7.69 5.81
C ARG A 112 18.53 -7.67 4.62
N ARG A 113 18.44 -8.77 3.87
CA ARG A 113 17.48 -8.86 2.76
C ARG A 113 16.05 -8.83 3.27
N SER A 114 15.75 -9.56 4.34
CA SER A 114 14.44 -9.54 5.02
C SER A 114 14.07 -8.13 5.52
N GLU A 115 15.00 -7.45 6.18
CA GLU A 115 14.80 -6.08 6.70
C GLU A 115 14.52 -5.07 5.59
N ARG A 116 15.20 -5.19 4.45
CA ARG A 116 14.92 -4.36 3.26
C ARG A 116 13.53 -4.60 2.73
N LEU A 117 13.06 -5.85 2.68
CA LEU A 117 11.69 -6.18 2.28
C LEU A 117 10.67 -5.56 3.25
N GLY A 118 10.88 -5.72 4.56
CA GLY A 118 10.03 -5.12 5.59
C GLY A 118 9.98 -3.59 5.48
N SER A 119 11.14 -2.95 5.31
CA SER A 119 11.25 -1.49 5.14
C SER A 119 10.55 -1.01 3.87
N SER A 120 10.69 -1.75 2.76
CA SER A 120 10.03 -1.43 1.50
C SER A 120 8.51 -1.48 1.64
N ALA A 121 7.98 -2.58 2.20
CA ALA A 121 6.55 -2.74 2.42
C ALA A 121 5.97 -1.67 3.37
N ALA A 122 6.70 -1.31 4.43
CA ALA A 122 6.30 -0.25 5.35
C ALA A 122 6.21 1.12 4.65
N ARG A 123 7.19 1.46 3.80
CA ARG A 123 7.17 2.70 3.01
C ARG A 123 6.01 2.73 2.02
N ALA A 124 5.76 1.63 1.31
CA ALA A 124 4.65 1.52 0.36
C ALA A 124 3.30 1.70 1.07
N ARG A 125 3.10 1.06 2.23
CA ARG A 125 1.90 1.24 3.06
C ARG A 125 1.75 2.68 3.55
N GLY A 126 2.84 3.30 3.98
CA GLY A 126 2.84 4.71 4.41
C GLY A 126 2.46 5.66 3.27
N ALA A 127 2.92 5.40 2.04
CA ALA A 127 2.56 6.17 0.86
C ALA A 127 1.07 6.04 0.53
N LEU A 128 0.55 4.80 0.49
CA LEU A 128 -0.88 4.55 0.27
C LEU A 128 -1.75 5.26 1.32
N ARG A 129 -1.39 5.13 2.60
CA ARG A 129 -2.14 5.76 3.70
C ARG A 129 -2.26 7.27 3.52
N ARG A 130 -1.17 7.96 3.16
CA ARG A 130 -1.20 9.40 2.90
C ARG A 130 -2.16 9.75 1.77
N SER A 131 -2.13 9.01 0.66
CA SER A 131 -3.04 9.25 -0.47
C SER A 131 -4.52 9.05 -0.08
N LEU A 132 -4.82 8.03 0.71
CA LEU A 132 -6.17 7.78 1.22
C LEU A 132 -6.63 8.84 2.23
N ASP A 133 -5.74 9.29 3.11
CA ASP A 133 -6.01 10.35 4.08
C ASP A 133 -6.31 11.68 3.36
N GLU A 134 -5.55 12.00 2.30
CA GLU A 134 -5.80 13.18 1.44
C GLU A 134 -7.16 13.11 0.73
N ALA A 135 -7.51 11.96 0.13
CA ALA A 135 -8.79 11.77 -0.52
C ALA A 135 -9.96 11.86 0.48
N THR A 136 -9.80 11.27 1.66
CA THR A 136 -10.78 11.32 2.75
C THR A 136 -11.00 12.76 3.24
N ALA A 137 -9.91 13.53 3.41
CA ALA A 137 -10.00 14.93 3.78
C ALA A 137 -10.74 15.76 2.71
N ALA A 138 -10.46 15.52 1.42
CA ALA A 138 -11.14 16.19 0.32
C ALA A 138 -12.65 15.88 0.30
N LEU A 139 -13.03 14.61 0.50
CA LEU A 139 -14.43 14.19 0.59
C LEU A 139 -15.16 14.87 1.76
N ARG A 140 -14.54 14.93 2.94
CA ARG A 140 -15.12 15.62 4.11
C ARG A 140 -15.31 17.12 3.85
N ALA A 141 -14.33 17.78 3.25
CA ALA A 141 -14.41 19.20 2.92
C ALA A 141 -15.53 19.49 1.91
N ALA A 142 -15.68 18.65 0.89
CA ALA A 142 -16.76 18.79 -0.09
C ALA A 142 -18.15 18.52 0.53
N GLY A 143 -18.26 17.52 1.41
CA GLY A 143 -19.48 17.24 2.16
C GLY A 143 -19.90 18.42 3.04
N ALA A 144 -18.96 19.04 3.75
CA ALA A 144 -19.21 20.23 4.57
C ALA A 144 -19.64 21.44 3.72
N ALA A 145 -19.02 21.63 2.55
CA ALA A 145 -19.38 22.71 1.63
C ALA A 145 -20.78 22.54 1.00
N SER A 146 -21.29 21.30 0.92
CA SER A 146 -22.58 20.96 0.32
C SER A 146 -23.75 20.93 1.33
N GLY A 147 -23.48 21.18 2.61
CA GLY A 147 -24.47 21.13 3.70
C GLY A 147 -25.52 22.25 3.65
N PRO A 148 -26.66 22.10 4.37
CA PRO A 148 -27.81 23.01 4.32
C PRO A 148 -27.53 24.45 4.78
N ALA A 149 -26.39 24.73 5.42
CA ALA A 149 -25.99 26.08 5.79
C ALA A 149 -25.49 26.93 4.59
N ALA A 150 -24.91 26.30 3.56
CA ALA A 150 -24.43 27.00 2.37
C ALA A 150 -25.58 27.50 1.46
N ARG A 151 -26.76 26.86 1.53
CA ARG A 151 -27.94 27.20 0.73
C ARG A 151 -28.69 28.47 1.19
N ARG A 152 -28.25 29.14 2.26
CA ARG A 152 -28.91 30.34 2.82
C ARG A 152 -28.21 31.66 2.47
N HIS A 153 -27.22 31.65 1.59
CA HIS A 153 -26.52 32.87 1.16
C HIS A 153 -26.82 33.29 -0.29
N ASP A 154 -27.71 32.59 -0.98
CA ASP A 154 -28.17 32.90 -2.35
C ASP A 154 -29.68 33.21 -2.43
N GLN A 155 -30.31 33.63 -1.32
CA GLN A 155 -31.68 34.19 -1.32
C GLN A 155 -31.68 35.63 -0.84
#